data_AF-A0A428D911-F1
#
_entry.id   AF-A0A428D911-F1
#
_cell.length_a   1.000
_cell.length_b   1.000
_cell.length_c   1.000
_cell.angle_alpha   90.00
_cell.angle_beta   90.00
_cell.angle_gamma   90.00
#
_symmetry.space_group_name_H-M   'P 1'
#
loop_
_entity.id
_entity.type
_entity.pdbx_description
1 polymer ?
#
loop_
_entity_poly.entity_id
_entity_poly.type
_entity_poly.pdbx_seq_one_letter_code
_entity_poly.pdbx_strand_id
1 'polypeptide(L)'
;MKLNRYIIAFAGVILHLMLGSTYAWSVYRNPIIEKTGWDQASVAFAFSLAIFCLGLSAAFMGRLVEKFGPRVMGSLSAFLYAGGNILTGFAIDRQELWLLYLA
;
A
#
# COMPACT_ATOMS: atom_id res chain seq x y z
N MET A 1 -6.71 -3.42 -29.83
CA MET A 1 -6.13 -4.65 -29.25
C MET A 1 -7.13 -5.28 -28.28
N LYS A 2 -7.81 -6.38 -28.66
CA LYS A 2 -8.74 -7.09 -27.76
C LYS A 2 -7.90 -7.87 -26.73
N LEU A 3 -7.81 -7.36 -25.50
CA LEU A 3 -7.11 -8.04 -24.42
C LEU A 3 -7.85 -9.33 -24.05
N ASN A 4 -7.10 -10.43 -23.93
CA ASN A 4 -7.65 -11.72 -23.56
C ASN A 4 -8.22 -11.66 -22.13
N ARG A 5 -9.47 -12.08 -21.94
CA ARG A 5 -10.18 -12.05 -20.64
C ARG A 5 -9.38 -12.73 -19.51
N TYR A 6 -8.61 -13.77 -19.84
CA TYR A 6 -7.75 -14.47 -18.88
C TYR A 6 -6.59 -13.61 -18.39
N ILE A 7 -6.04 -12.73 -19.22
CA ILE A 7 -4.97 -11.80 -18.84
C ILE A 7 -5.51 -10.76 -17.85
N ILE A 8 -6.73 -10.27 -18.08
CA ILE A 8 -7.38 -9.30 -17.17
C ILE A 8 -7.66 -9.97 -15.82
N ALA A 9 -8.16 -11.21 -15.81
CA ALA A 9 -8.39 -11.97 -14.59
C ALA A 9 -7.07 -12.20 -13.81
N PHE A 10 -6.00 -12.62 -14.51
CA PHE A 10 -4.70 -12.83 -13.91
C PHE A 10 -4.11 -11.54 -13.30
N ALA A 11 -4.23 -10.41 -13.98
CA ALA A 11 -3.83 -9.11 -13.44
C ALA A 11 -4.61 -8.73 -12.18
N GLY A 12 -5.91 -9.02 -12.14
CA GLY A 12 -6.74 -8.82 -10.95
C GLY A 12 -6.29 -9.67 -9.75
N VAL A 13 -5.90 -10.92 -9.98
CA VAL A 13 -5.35 -11.81 -8.94
C VAL A 13 -4.03 -11.26 -8.40
N ILE A 14 -3.12 -10.82 -9.27
CA ILE A 14 -1.85 -10.21 -8.85
C ILE A 14 -2.09 -8.99 -7.96
N LEU A 15 -3.00 -8.10 -8.36
CA LEU A 15 -3.33 -6.91 -7.55
C LEU A 15 -3.85 -7.28 -6.16
N HIS A 16 -4.67 -8.33 -6.04
CA HIS A 16 -5.14 -8.81 -4.73
C HIS A 16 -4.01 -9.45 -3.91
N LEU A 17 -3.07 -10.16 -4.53
CA LEU A 17 -1.90 -10.70 -3.83
C LEU A 17 -1.02 -9.59 -3.26
N MET A 18 -0.87 -8.46 -3.96
CA MET A 18 -0.14 -7.28 -3.45
C MET A 18 -0.83 -6.65 -2.24
N LEU A 19 -2.16 -6.70 -2.13
CA LEU A 19 -2.83 -6.29 -0.89
C LEU A 19 -2.44 -7.24 0.27
N GLY A 20 -2.29 -8.53 -0.01
CA GLY A 20 -1.81 -9.52 0.94
C GLY A 20 -0.44 -9.18 1.56
N SER A 21 0.48 -8.56 0.81
CA SER A 21 1.79 -8.18 1.37
C SER A 21 1.72 -7.11 2.47
N THR A 22 0.62 -6.34 2.56
CA THR A 22 0.44 -5.42 3.70
C THR A 22 0.32 -6.16 5.04
N TYR A 23 -0.13 -7.41 5.07
CA TYR A 23 -0.15 -8.22 6.30
C TYR A 23 1.24 -8.56 6.82
N ALA A 24 2.27 -8.53 5.96
CA ALA A 24 3.66 -8.73 6.37
C ALA A 24 4.15 -7.65 7.34
N TRP A 25 3.46 -6.50 7.41
CA TRP A 25 3.72 -5.46 8.41
C TRP A 25 3.72 -6.01 9.85
N SER A 26 2.82 -6.94 10.16
CA SER A 26 2.75 -7.56 11.50
C SER A 26 4.04 -8.30 11.89
N VAL A 27 4.75 -8.87 10.90
CA VAL A 27 6.04 -9.53 11.08
C VAL A 27 7.17 -8.51 11.17
N TYR A 28 7.13 -7.46 10.35
CA TYR A 28 8.17 -6.42 10.33
C TYR A 28 8.09 -5.42 11.49
N ARG A 29 6.95 -5.31 12.19
CA ARG A 29 6.77 -4.37 13.29
C ARG A 29 7.86 -4.49 14.35
N ASN A 30 8.11 -5.69 14.87
CA ASN A 30 9.08 -5.91 15.94
C ASN A 30 10.51 -5.54 15.52
N PRO A 31 11.05 -6.04 14.38
CA PRO A 31 12.39 -5.66 13.95
C PRO A 31 12.50 -4.17 13.58
N ILE A 32 11.42 -3.51 13.12
CA ILE A 32 11.41 -2.05 12.91
C ILE A 32 11.59 -1.33 14.23
N ILE A 33 10.81 -1.68 15.27
CA ILE A 33 10.91 -1.10 16.61
C ILE A 33 12.31 -1.30 17.20
N GLU A 34 12.87 -2.50 17.09
CA GLU A 34 14.22 -2.81 17.57
C GLU A 34 15.31 -1.98 16.86
N LYS A 35 15.16 -1.77 15.54
CA LYS A 35 16.13 -1.02 14.74
C LYS A 35 16.01 0.50 14.92
N THR A 36 14.80 1.04 15.08
CA THR A 36 14.56 2.49 15.15
C THR A 36 14.44 3.03 16.57
N GLY A 37 14.16 2.16 17.55
CA GLY A 37 13.84 2.56 18.91
C GLY A 37 12.52 3.34 19.04
N TRP A 38 11.69 3.34 18.00
CA TRP A 38 10.40 4.03 18.01
C TRP A 38 9.39 3.36 18.94
N ASP A 39 8.49 4.16 19.50
CA ASP A 39 7.43 3.64 20.34
C ASP A 39 6.49 2.70 19.57
N GLN A 40 6.06 1.62 20.24
CA GLN A 40 5.20 0.61 19.63
C GLN A 40 3.87 1.19 19.16
N ALA A 41 3.29 2.15 19.90
CA ALA A 41 2.03 2.77 19.50
C ALA A 41 2.20 3.60 18.23
N SER A 42 3.36 4.25 18.04
CA SER A 42 3.66 5.03 16.84
C SER A 42 3.78 4.15 15.59
N VAL A 43 4.52 3.04 15.68
CA VAL A 43 4.63 2.07 14.57
C VAL A 43 3.28 1.39 14.30
N ALA A 44 2.48 1.14 15.34
CA ALA A 44 1.13 0.62 15.17
C ALA A 44 0.19 1.63 14.50
N PHE A 45 0.32 2.91 14.83
CA PHE A 45 -0.49 3.99 14.26
C PHE A 45 -0.27 4.13 12.75
N ALA A 46 0.97 3.98 12.26
CA ALA A 46 1.27 3.98 10.82
C ALA A 46 0.42 2.95 10.04
N PHE A 47 0.28 1.74 10.58
CA PHE A 47 -0.54 0.69 9.96
C PHE A 47 -2.03 1.01 10.00
N SER A 48 -2.52 1.55 11.11
CA SER A 48 -3.90 2.01 11.24
C SER A 48 -4.22 3.11 10.21
N LEU A 49 -3.28 4.04 10.01
CA LEU A 49 -3.39 5.09 9.00
C LEU A 49 -3.43 4.50 7.57
N ALA A 50 -2.58 3.52 7.28
CA ALA A 50 -2.58 2.84 5.98
C ALA A 50 -3.93 2.13 5.69
N ILE A 51 -4.48 1.39 6.66
CA ILE A 51 -5.81 0.76 6.51
C ILE A 51 -6.92 1.81 6.38
N PHE A 52 -6.84 2.90 7.16
CA PHE A 52 -7.78 4.00 7.05
C PHE A 52 -7.78 4.61 5.64
N CYS A 53 -6.60 4.91 5.09
CA CYS A 53 -6.44 5.42 3.72
C CYS A 53 -6.92 4.40 2.68
N LEU A 54 -6.69 3.11 2.88
CA LEU A 54 -7.19 2.05 2.01
C LEU A 54 -8.73 1.99 2.01
N GLY A 55 -9.36 2.04 3.19
CA GLY A 55 -10.81 2.07 3.35
C GLY A 55 -11.43 3.33 2.76
N LEU A 56 -10.81 4.48 2.97
CA LEU A 56 -11.20 5.75 2.37
C LEU A 56 -11.12 5.67 0.83
N SER A 57 -10.01 5.15 0.31
CA SER A 57 -9.82 4.96 -1.13
C SER A 57 -10.89 4.04 -1.70
N ALA A 58 -11.22 2.92 -1.04
CA ALA A 58 -12.28 2.03 -1.50
C ALA A 58 -13.65 2.72 -1.62
N ALA A 59 -13.97 3.67 -0.72
CA ALA A 59 -15.22 4.43 -0.76
C ALA A 59 -15.30 5.41 -1.95
N PHE A 60 -14.19 6.05 -2.34
CA PHE A 60 -14.19 7.07 -3.40
C PHE A 60 -13.78 6.54 -4.78
N MET A 61 -12.94 5.51 -4.84
CA MET A 61 -12.29 5.09 -6.09
C MET A 61 -13.25 4.45 -7.10
N GLY A 62 -14.41 3.92 -6.65
CA GLY A 62 -15.40 3.31 -7.56
C GLY A 62 -15.84 4.25 -8.69
N ARG A 63 -16.23 5.49 -8.36
CA ARG A 63 -16.62 6.50 -9.35
C ARG A 63 -15.45 6.95 -10.25
N LEU A 64 -14.22 6.97 -9.72
CA LEU A 64 -13.03 7.28 -10.52
C LEU A 64 -12.71 6.16 -11.52
N VAL A 65 -12.86 4.90 -11.11
CA VAL A 65 -12.62 3.73 -11.98
C VAL A 65 -13.63 3.70 -13.12
N GLU A 66 -14.90 4.03 -12.87
CA GLU A 66 -15.91 4.14 -13.94
C GLU A 66 -15.56 5.25 -14.94
N LYS A 67 -15.03 6.39 -14.47
CA LYS A 67 -14.71 7.54 -15.32
C LYS A 67 -13.41 7.37 -16.13
N PHE A 68 -12.33 6.91 -15.51
CA PHE A 68 -10.99 6.82 -16.11
C PHE A 68 -10.64 5.41 -16.61
N GLY A 69 -11.48 4.43 -16.28
CA GLY A 69 -11.30 3.04 -16.64
C GLY A 69 -10.33 2.28 -15.73
N PRO A 70 -10.48 0.95 -15.65
CA PRO A 70 -9.75 0.10 -14.72
C PRO A 70 -8.24 0.00 -15.02
N ARG A 71 -7.80 0.21 -16.26
CA ARG A 71 -6.37 0.10 -16.61
C ARG A 71 -5.54 1.25 -16.05
N VAL A 72 -6.03 2.49 -16.20
CA VAL A 72 -5.34 3.68 -15.70
C VAL A 72 -5.33 3.66 -14.18
N MET A 73 -6.49 3.40 -13.57
CA MET A 73 -6.61 3.35 -12.12
C MET A 73 -5.79 2.22 -11.50
N GLY A 74 -5.79 1.03 -12.09
CA GLY A 74 -4.97 -0.09 -11.62
C GLY A 74 -3.47 0.17 -11.71
N SER A 75 -3.03 0.87 -12.77
CA SER A 75 -1.62 1.26 -12.91
C SER A 75 -1.24 2.31 -11.87
N LEU A 76 -2.09 3.32 -11.65
CA LEU A 76 -1.88 4.35 -10.63
C LEU A 76 -1.82 3.74 -9.23
N SER A 77 -2.71 2.81 -8.88
CA SER A 77 -2.67 2.13 -7.60
C SER A 77 -1.39 1.31 -7.41
N ALA A 78 -0.91 0.64 -8.47
CA ALA A 78 0.35 -0.11 -8.40
C ALA A 78 1.55 0.81 -8.16
N PHE A 79 1.60 1.97 -8.83
CA PHE A 79 2.65 2.97 -8.61
C PHE A 79 2.61 3.57 -7.20
N LEU A 80 1.42 3.93 -6.71
CA LEU A 80 1.25 4.44 -5.35
C LEU A 80 1.65 3.39 -4.31
N TYR A 81 1.24 2.14 -4.49
CA TYR A 81 1.59 1.03 -3.60
C TYR A 81 3.10 0.77 -3.58
N ALA A 82 3.74 0.70 -4.74
CA ALA A 82 5.19 0.53 -4.84
C ALA A 82 5.93 1.74 -4.22
N GLY A 83 5.45 2.96 -4.49
CA GLY A 83 5.99 4.20 -3.93
C GLY A 83 5.93 4.22 -2.41
N GLY A 84 4.78 3.87 -1.81
CA GLY A 84 4.62 3.80 -0.35
C GLY A 84 5.53 2.76 0.28
N ASN A 85 5.70 1.58 -0.33
CA ASN A 85 6.63 0.56 0.15
C ASN A 85 8.10 1.04 0.10
N ILE A 86 8.50 1.70 -0.98
CA ILE A 86 9.85 2.29 -1.09
C ILE A 86 10.04 3.39 -0.04
N LEU A 87 9.04 4.26 0.13
CA LEU A 87 9.10 5.35 1.11
C LEU A 87 9.18 4.82 2.54
N THR A 88 8.48 3.73 2.84
CA THR A 88 8.59 3.00 4.12
C THR A 88 10.02 2.54 4.38
N GLY A 89 10.67 1.92 3.39
CA GLY A 89 12.08 1.53 3.49
C GLY A 89 13.00 2.71 3.75
N PHE A 90 12.75 3.83 3.08
CA PHE A 90 13.51 5.07 3.25
C PHE A 90 13.28 5.73 4.61
N ALA A 91 12.05 5.66 5.14
CA ALA A 91 11.68 6.15 6.47
C ALA A 91 12.45 5.40 7.56
N ILE A 92 12.56 4.08 7.43
CA ILE A 92 13.30 3.22 8.36
C ILE A 92 14.81 3.49 8.26
N ASP A 93 15.35 3.67 7.05
CA ASP A 93 16.77 3.95 6.83
C ASP A 93 17.20 5.29 7.44
N ARG A 94 16.39 6.34 7.25
CA ARG A 94 16.65 7.68 7.81
C ARG A 94 16.21 7.86 9.25
N GLN A 95 15.55 6.86 9.84
CA GLN A 95 14.91 6.94 11.15
C GLN A 95 13.96 8.15 11.29
N GLU A 96 13.28 8.52 10.20
CA GLU A 96 12.30 9.61 10.15
C GLU A 96 10.87 9.08 10.26
N LEU A 97 10.29 9.19 11.44
CA LEU A 97 8.98 8.64 11.77
C LEU A 97 7.83 9.34 11.00
N TRP A 98 7.99 10.62 10.70
CA TRP A 98 7.02 11.35 9.87
C TRP A 98 6.92 10.78 8.45
N LEU A 99 8.05 10.37 7.88
CA LEU A 99 8.10 9.79 6.55
C LEU A 99 7.34 8.46 6.49
N LEU A 100 7.30 7.72 7.60
CA LEU A 100 6.54 6.49 7.72
C LEU A 100 5.03 6.74 7.67
N TYR A 101 4.55 7.85 8.21
CA TYR A 101 3.13 8.20 8.16
C TYR A 101 2.67 8.71 6.80
N LEU A 102 3.61 9.18 5.97
CA LEU A 102 3.32 9.65 4.62
C LEU A 102 3.30 8.51 3.59
N ALA A 103 3.92 7.38 3.91
CA ALA A 103 4.04 6.19 3.06
C ALA A 103 2.72 5.43 2.91
#